data_AF-A0A645IS66-F1
#
_entry.id   AF-A0A645IS66-F1
#
_cell.length_a   1.000
_cell.length_b   1.000
_cell.length_c   1.000
_cell.angle_alpha   90.00
_cell.angle_beta   90.00
_cell.angle_gamma   90.00
#
_symmetry.space_group_name_H-M   'P 1'
#
loop_
_entity.id
_entity.type
_entity.pdbx_description
1 polymer ?
#
loop_
_entity_poly.entity_id
_entity_poly.type
_entity_poly.pdbx_seq_one_letter_code
_entity_poly.pdbx_strand_id
1 'polypeptide(L)'
;MGAVFEAYVEKHLARQLRDDFVLKAQASSQHLVAHDAQRWFRLKPDLLVKQKQTTRLVLDTKWKLLDSAKKNGREKYQLSQADFYQLYAYGHHYLDGNGDIVLIYPKTDAFAEPLPVFEFPKANGMRLWVLPFCLTKRQLMLPASPAFDVTFIQDNLNKARADNLNAVPA
;
A
#
# COMPACT_ATOMS: atom_id res chain seq x y z
N MET A 1 -17.04 -4.13 10.03
CA MET A 1 -16.86 -4.02 8.55
C MET A 1 -15.40 -3.96 8.13
N GLY A 2 -14.54 -3.16 8.79
CA GLY A 2 -13.10 -3.11 8.47
C GLY A 2 -12.40 -4.47 8.37
N ALA A 3 -12.58 -5.35 9.37
CA ALA A 3 -11.97 -6.70 9.35
C ALA A 3 -12.40 -7.58 8.16
N VAL A 4 -13.60 -7.38 7.62
CA VAL A 4 -14.05 -8.12 6.41
C VAL A 4 -13.31 -7.61 5.18
N PHE A 5 -13.11 -6.30 5.09
CA PHE A 5 -12.33 -5.70 4.01
C PHE A 5 -10.85 -6.10 4.11
N GLU A 6 -10.26 -6.07 5.29
CA GLU A 6 -8.89 -6.54 5.57
C GLU A 6 -8.68 -7.97 5.07
N ALA A 7 -9.52 -8.91 5.54
CA ALA A 7 -9.44 -10.32 5.14
C ALA A 7 -9.68 -10.53 3.63
N TYR A 8 -10.54 -9.70 3.02
CA TYR A 8 -10.77 -9.73 1.58
C TYR A 8 -9.55 -9.28 0.79
N VAL A 9 -8.94 -8.16 1.18
CA VAL A 9 -7.71 -7.64 0.59
C VAL A 9 -6.60 -8.67 0.77
N GLU A 10 -6.39 -9.20 1.97
CA GLU A 10 -5.37 -10.22 2.26
C GLU A 10 -5.45 -11.40 1.26
N LYS A 11 -6.64 -12.02 1.17
CA LYS A 11 -6.87 -13.21 0.34
C LYS A 11 -6.56 -12.98 -1.14
N HIS A 12 -6.88 -11.79 -1.65
CA HIS A 12 -6.77 -11.48 -3.07
C HIS A 12 -5.44 -10.82 -3.43
N LEU A 13 -4.84 -10.07 -2.51
CA LEU A 13 -3.54 -9.43 -2.70
C LEU A 13 -2.42 -10.46 -2.76
N ALA A 14 -2.49 -11.53 -1.95
CA ALA A 14 -1.49 -12.60 -1.96
C ALA A 14 -1.29 -13.23 -3.36
N ARG A 15 -2.33 -13.23 -4.21
CA ARG A 15 -2.29 -13.79 -5.57
C ARG A 15 -1.76 -12.82 -6.63
N GLN A 16 -1.57 -11.56 -6.26
CA GLN A 16 -1.06 -10.50 -7.14
C GLN A 16 0.45 -10.28 -6.94
N LEU A 17 1.04 -10.91 -5.93
CA LEU A 17 2.48 -10.86 -5.68
C LEU A 17 3.21 -11.81 -6.62
N ARG A 18 4.45 -11.45 -6.97
CA ARG A 18 5.36 -12.38 -7.64
C ARG A 18 5.79 -13.50 -6.69
N ASP A 19 6.21 -14.64 -7.25
CA ASP A 19 6.48 -15.88 -6.51
C ASP A 19 7.57 -15.77 -5.43
N ASP A 20 8.48 -14.80 -5.54
CA ASP A 20 9.55 -14.55 -4.56
C ASP A 20 9.09 -13.72 -3.35
N PHE A 21 7.82 -13.28 -3.34
CA PHE A 21 7.21 -12.49 -2.28
C PHE A 21 6.09 -13.26 -1.58
N VAL A 22 5.97 -13.02 -0.27
CA VAL A 22 4.93 -13.61 0.57
C VAL A 22 4.19 -12.49 1.30
N LEU A 23 2.86 -12.57 1.27
CA LEU A 23 2.00 -11.74 2.10
C LEU A 23 1.89 -12.34 3.50
N LYS A 24 2.18 -11.54 4.52
CA LYS A 24 2.00 -11.91 5.92
C LYS A 24 0.96 -10.98 6.56
N ALA A 25 -0.15 -11.54 6.99
CA ALA A 25 -1.16 -10.80 7.72
C ALA A 25 -0.84 -10.66 9.21
N GLN A 26 -1.42 -9.62 9.82
CA GLN A 26 -1.47 -9.37 11.25
C GLN A 26 -0.09 -9.42 11.92
N ALA A 27 0.90 -8.84 11.25
CA ALA A 27 2.25 -8.80 11.76
C ALA A 27 2.29 -7.97 13.04
N SER A 28 2.93 -8.52 14.07
CA SER A 28 2.85 -7.94 15.40
C SER A 28 4.13 -8.24 16.20
N SER A 29 5.26 -8.35 15.52
CA SER A 29 6.55 -8.69 16.14
C SER A 29 7.29 -7.49 16.73
N GLN A 30 6.85 -6.27 16.40
CA GLN A 30 7.48 -5.02 16.84
C GLN A 30 6.64 -4.26 17.87
N HIS A 31 7.31 -3.46 18.67
CA HIS A 31 6.75 -2.64 19.74
C HIS A 31 7.36 -1.25 19.64
N LEU A 32 6.56 -0.22 19.91
CA LEU A 32 7.01 1.17 19.80
C LEU A 32 8.04 1.53 20.86
N VAL A 33 7.89 1.00 22.08
CA VAL A 33 8.70 1.39 23.24
C VAL A 33 9.19 0.17 23.99
N ALA A 34 10.43 0.22 24.48
CA ALA A 34 10.93 -0.64 25.54
C ALA A 34 10.97 0.17 26.85
N HIS A 35 10.40 -0.38 27.92
CA HIS A 35 10.35 0.27 29.23
C HIS A 35 10.50 -0.80 30.33
N ASP A 36 11.49 -0.63 31.21
CA ASP A 36 11.77 -1.56 32.33
C ASP A 36 11.79 -3.04 31.92
N ALA A 37 12.59 -3.34 30.88
CA ALA A 37 12.70 -4.66 30.22
C ALA A 37 11.41 -5.21 29.59
N GLN A 38 10.30 -4.46 29.65
CA GLN A 38 9.04 -4.78 28.98
C GLN A 38 8.97 -4.10 27.61
N ARG A 39 8.16 -4.66 26.71
CA ARG A 39 7.88 -4.11 25.38
C ARG A 39 6.45 -3.58 25.36
N TRP A 40 6.28 -2.27 25.20
CA TRP A 40 4.99 -1.59 25.25
C TRP A 40 4.55 -1.10 23.87
N PHE A 41 3.23 -0.91 23.71
CA PHE A 41 2.60 -0.40 22.48
C PHE A 41 2.97 -1.23 21.23
N ARG A 42 2.39 -2.42 21.15
CA ARG A 42 2.61 -3.36 20.05
C ARG A 42 2.14 -2.76 18.71
N LEU A 43 3.03 -2.76 17.72
CA LEU A 43 2.74 -2.28 16.37
C LEU A 43 2.11 -3.41 15.56
N LYS A 44 0.93 -3.14 15.00
CA LYS A 44 0.10 -4.12 14.30
C LYS A 44 -0.35 -3.61 12.93
N PRO A 45 0.55 -3.53 11.93
CA PRO A 45 0.10 -3.36 10.55
C PRO A 45 -0.79 -4.54 10.13
N ASP A 46 -1.78 -4.27 9.30
CA ASP A 46 -2.68 -5.29 8.77
C ASP A 46 -1.91 -6.33 7.96
N LEU A 47 -0.99 -5.88 7.09
CA LEU A 47 -0.26 -6.75 6.16
C LEU A 47 1.20 -6.32 6.02
N LEU A 48 2.08 -7.29 5.79
CA LEU A 48 3.45 -7.09 5.33
C LEU A 48 3.68 -7.88 4.04
N VAL A 49 4.40 -7.30 3.10
CA VAL A 49 4.97 -8.04 1.97
C VAL A 49 6.43 -8.30 2.27
N LYS A 50 6.84 -9.57 2.25
CA LYS A 50 8.22 -9.99 2.55
C LYS A 50 8.84 -10.67 1.34
N GLN A 51 10.11 -10.41 1.11
CA GLN A 51 10.96 -11.18 0.20
C GLN A 51 11.96 -11.94 1.08
N LYS A 52 11.85 -13.27 1.14
CA LYS A 52 12.52 -14.08 2.17
C LYS A 52 12.22 -13.54 3.58
N GLN A 53 13.25 -13.13 4.34
CA GLN A 53 13.09 -12.61 5.70
C GLN A 53 12.93 -11.09 5.77
N THR A 54 13.23 -10.38 4.68
CA THR A 54 13.20 -8.92 4.62
C THR A 54 11.81 -8.42 4.31
N THR A 55 11.31 -7.50 5.14
CA THR A 55 10.07 -6.78 4.83
C THR A 55 10.35 -5.78 3.71
N ARG A 56 9.51 -5.80 2.67
CA ARG A 56 9.63 -4.93 1.51
C ARG A 56 8.57 -3.84 1.50
N LEU A 57 7.35 -4.17 1.90
CA LEU A 57 6.24 -3.23 2.03
C LEU A 57 5.53 -3.44 3.37
N VAL A 58 5.04 -2.34 3.94
CA VAL A 58 4.05 -2.35 5.02
C VAL A 58 2.72 -1.88 4.45
N LEU A 59 1.63 -2.61 4.72
CA LEU A 59 0.31 -2.23 4.23
C LEU A 59 -0.73 -2.21 5.36
N ASP A 60 -1.62 -1.23 5.28
CA ASP A 60 -2.73 -1.01 6.21
C ASP A 60 -3.99 -0.73 5.39
N THR A 61 -5.09 -1.38 5.75
CA THR A 61 -6.37 -1.30 5.06
C THR A 61 -7.33 -0.39 5.83
N LYS A 62 -8.06 0.45 5.10
CA LYS A 62 -9.01 1.37 5.70
C LYS A 62 -10.35 1.27 4.97
N TRP A 63 -11.40 0.96 5.73
CA TRP A 63 -12.77 0.95 5.22
C TRP A 63 -13.42 2.33 5.39
N LYS A 64 -13.03 3.27 4.52
CA LYS A 64 -13.65 4.60 4.38
C LYS A 64 -13.62 5.04 2.93
N LEU A 65 -14.55 5.93 2.57
CA LEU A 65 -14.62 6.50 1.23
C LEU A 65 -13.65 7.66 1.15
N LEU A 66 -12.59 7.52 0.36
CA LEU A 66 -11.75 8.65 0.00
C LEU A 66 -12.39 9.45 -1.13
N ASP A 67 -12.00 10.72 -1.19
CA ASP A 67 -12.43 11.63 -2.23
C ASP A 67 -11.21 12.36 -2.78
N SER A 68 -10.82 11.99 -4.00
CA SER A 68 -9.66 12.55 -4.69
C SER A 68 -9.85 14.03 -5.06
N ALA A 69 -11.10 14.50 -5.19
CA ALA A 69 -11.40 15.89 -5.48
C ALA A 69 -11.10 16.83 -4.30
N LYS A 70 -11.02 16.29 -3.08
CA LYS A 70 -10.71 17.03 -1.84
C LYS A 70 -9.22 17.22 -1.60
N LYS A 71 -8.46 17.45 -2.68
CA LYS A 71 -7.03 17.79 -2.68
C LYS A 71 -6.82 19.22 -2.18
N ASN A 72 -7.13 19.49 -0.92
CA ASN A 72 -6.85 20.78 -0.30
C ASN A 72 -6.27 20.58 1.12
N GLY A 73 -5.57 21.60 1.63
CA GLY A 73 -4.88 21.51 2.92
C GLY A 73 -5.77 21.26 4.12
N ARG A 74 -7.09 21.50 4.00
CA ARG A 74 -8.07 21.29 5.07
C ARG A 74 -8.59 19.85 5.09
N GLU A 75 -8.97 19.34 3.94
CA GLU A 75 -9.63 18.03 3.84
C GLU A 75 -8.64 16.90 3.59
N LYS A 76 -7.51 17.17 2.91
CA LYS A 76 -6.41 16.22 2.69
C LYS A 76 -6.91 14.86 2.17
N TYR A 77 -7.83 14.87 1.20
CA TYR A 77 -8.49 13.67 0.66
C TYR A 77 -9.32 12.86 1.67
N GLN A 78 -9.63 13.43 2.84
CA GLN A 78 -10.22 12.77 4.01
C GLN A 78 -9.28 11.77 4.70
N LEU A 79 -7.97 11.95 4.52
CA LEU A 79 -6.95 11.19 5.23
C LEU A 79 -6.84 11.66 6.69
N SER A 80 -6.70 10.72 7.62
CA SER A 80 -6.56 11.04 9.04
C SER A 80 -5.11 11.29 9.39
N GLN A 81 -4.85 12.35 10.16
CA GLN A 81 -3.52 12.62 10.71
C GLN A 81 -3.04 11.51 11.65
N ALA A 82 -3.95 10.88 12.39
CA ALA A 82 -3.62 9.76 13.27
C ALA A 82 -3.11 8.55 12.48
N ASP A 83 -3.68 8.27 11.30
CA ASP A 83 -3.21 7.21 10.40
C ASP A 83 -1.76 7.50 9.99
N PHE A 84 -1.44 8.74 9.62
CA PHE A 84 -0.09 9.13 9.21
C PHE A 84 0.95 8.91 10.32
N TYR A 85 0.62 9.23 11.57
CA TYR A 85 1.53 8.98 12.69
C TYR A 85 1.75 7.48 12.94
N GLN A 86 0.68 6.68 12.85
CA GLN A 86 0.78 5.23 12.99
C GLN A 86 1.65 4.61 11.89
N LEU A 87 1.44 5.02 10.64
CA LEU A 87 2.20 4.54 9.48
C LEU A 87 3.66 4.97 9.54
N TYR A 88 3.94 6.19 10.00
CA TYR A 88 5.30 6.66 10.23
C TYR A 88 6.03 5.74 11.21
N ALA A 89 5.40 5.37 12.33
CA ALA A 89 5.97 4.40 13.26
C ALA A 89 6.17 3.02 12.59
N TYR A 90 5.21 2.55 11.79
CA TYR A 90 5.38 1.26 11.11
C TYR A 90 6.57 1.25 10.14
N GLY A 91 6.75 2.30 9.34
CA GLY A 91 7.88 2.39 8.42
C GLY A 91 9.23 2.36 9.14
N HIS A 92 9.36 3.07 10.26
CA HIS A 92 10.60 3.02 11.06
C HIS A 92 10.87 1.64 11.65
N HIS A 93 9.85 0.95 12.16
CA HIS A 93 10.05 -0.32 12.88
C HIS A 93 10.09 -1.56 11.98
N TYR A 94 9.50 -1.51 10.79
CA TYR A 94 9.43 -2.67 9.88
C TYR A 94 10.24 -2.48 8.59
N LEU A 95 10.62 -1.25 8.24
CA LEU A 95 11.39 -0.92 7.03
C LEU A 95 12.68 -0.14 7.35
N ASP A 96 13.09 -0.06 8.63
CA ASP A 96 14.28 0.69 9.07
C ASP A 96 14.29 2.15 8.57
N GLY A 97 13.10 2.75 8.44
CA GLY A 97 12.92 4.14 7.99
C GLY A 97 13.17 4.36 6.50
N ASN A 98 13.28 3.29 5.69
CA ASN A 98 13.49 3.36 4.25
C ASN A 98 12.64 2.32 3.52
N GLY A 99 11.74 2.78 2.64
CA GLY A 99 10.88 1.91 1.85
C GLY A 99 9.47 2.45 1.69
N ASP A 100 8.57 1.56 1.30
CA ASP A 100 7.22 1.92 0.87
C ASP A 100 6.18 1.41 1.87
N ILE A 101 5.38 2.35 2.37
CA ILE A 101 4.18 2.10 3.16
C ILE A 101 2.97 2.31 2.25
N VAL A 102 1.97 1.45 2.36
CA VAL A 102 0.79 1.46 1.50
C VAL A 102 -0.48 1.53 2.34
N LEU A 103 -1.29 2.54 2.10
CA LEU A 103 -2.67 2.58 2.55
C LEU A 103 -3.59 2.08 1.44
N ILE A 104 -4.43 1.10 1.77
CA ILE A 104 -5.38 0.50 0.85
C ILE A 104 -6.79 0.91 1.22
N TYR A 105 -7.52 1.44 0.23
CA TYR A 105 -8.91 1.85 0.36
C TYR A 105 -9.78 1.14 -0.67
N PRO A 106 -11.08 0.95 -0.43
CA PRO A 106 -11.99 0.49 -1.47
C PRO A 106 -11.99 1.48 -2.64
N LYS A 107 -11.85 0.98 -3.86
CA LYS A 107 -12.01 1.79 -5.07
C LYS A 107 -13.44 2.32 -5.16
N THR A 108 -13.59 3.61 -5.45
CA THR A 108 -14.87 4.24 -5.76
C THR A 108 -14.74 5.06 -7.05
N ASP A 109 -15.81 5.75 -7.46
CA ASP A 109 -15.75 6.71 -8.55
C ASP A 109 -14.97 7.98 -8.14
N ALA A 110 -15.09 8.37 -6.87
CA ALA A 110 -14.33 9.50 -6.30
C ALA A 110 -12.87 9.16 -5.98
N PHE A 111 -12.51 7.87 -5.91
CA PHE A 111 -11.16 7.37 -5.69
C PHE A 111 -10.89 6.16 -6.58
N ALA A 112 -10.70 6.43 -7.87
CA ALA A 112 -10.52 5.41 -8.89
C ALA A 112 -9.05 5.01 -9.11
N GLU A 113 -8.13 5.96 -8.92
CA GLU A 113 -6.70 5.84 -9.23
C GLU A 113 -5.83 6.13 -8.01
N PRO A 114 -4.59 5.60 -7.96
CA PRO A 114 -3.61 5.96 -6.93
C PRO A 114 -3.47 7.47 -6.73
N LEU A 115 -3.35 7.91 -5.48
CA LEU A 115 -2.94 9.30 -5.22
C LEU A 115 -1.45 9.49 -5.55
N PRO A 116 -1.01 10.73 -5.86
CA PRO A 116 0.41 11.05 -5.88
C PRO A 116 1.09 10.64 -4.58
N VAL A 117 2.33 10.15 -4.68
CA VAL A 117 3.12 9.68 -3.53
C VAL A 117 3.27 10.78 -2.48
N PHE A 118 3.17 10.39 -1.20
CA PHE A 118 3.47 11.26 -0.07
C PHE A 118 4.89 10.99 0.40
N GLU A 119 5.72 12.02 0.41
CA GLU A 119 7.09 11.96 0.89
C GLU A 119 7.17 12.46 2.34
N PHE A 120 8.03 11.83 3.15
CA PHE A 120 8.31 12.27 4.51
C PHE A 120 9.60 13.12 4.52
N PRO A 121 9.53 14.45 4.69
CA PRO A 121 10.71 15.33 4.52
C PRO A 121 11.88 15.08 5.48
N LYS A 122 11.64 14.36 6.58
CA LYS A 122 12.65 14.02 7.59
C LYS A 122 13.00 12.53 7.63
N ALA A 123 12.41 11.72 6.75
CA ALA A 123 12.69 10.30 6.61
C ALA A 123 12.98 10.01 5.14
N ASN A 124 14.17 10.43 4.68
CA ASN A 124 14.60 10.28 3.30
C ASN A 124 14.57 8.80 2.90
N GLY A 125 13.82 8.48 1.84
CA GLY A 125 13.64 7.10 1.36
C GLY A 125 12.36 6.43 1.83
N MET A 126 11.66 6.98 2.82
CA MET A 126 10.34 6.50 3.21
C MET A 126 9.24 7.20 2.40
N ARG A 127 8.36 6.41 1.79
CA ARG A 127 7.25 6.89 0.96
C ARG A 127 5.95 6.28 1.41
N LEU A 128 4.88 7.07 1.35
CA LEU A 128 3.52 6.59 1.60
C LEU A 128 2.70 6.66 0.31
N TRP A 129 2.14 5.51 -0.05
CA TRP A 129 1.26 5.33 -1.19
C TRP A 129 -0.17 5.13 -0.71
N VAL A 130 -1.12 5.73 -1.42
CA VAL A 130 -2.55 5.58 -1.14
C VAL A 130 -3.20 4.97 -2.38
N LEU A 131 -3.60 3.71 -2.28
CA LEU A 131 -3.96 2.87 -3.42
C LEU A 131 -5.42 2.38 -3.34
N PRO A 132 -6.18 2.46 -4.44
CA PRO A 132 -7.51 1.86 -4.51
C PRO A 132 -7.44 0.35 -4.72
N PHE A 133 -8.29 -0.39 -4.02
CA PHE A 133 -8.53 -1.81 -4.23
C PHE A 133 -9.91 -2.02 -4.86
N CYS A 134 -9.94 -2.55 -6.07
CA CYS A 134 -11.15 -2.84 -6.80
C CYS A 134 -11.76 -4.15 -6.32
N LEU A 135 -12.89 -4.09 -5.59
CA LEU A 135 -13.58 -5.28 -5.08
C LEU A 135 -14.12 -6.18 -6.20
N THR A 136 -14.57 -5.61 -7.33
CA THR A 136 -15.10 -6.36 -8.46
C THR A 136 -14.00 -7.13 -9.20
N LYS A 137 -12.88 -6.47 -9.51
CA LYS A 137 -11.73 -7.09 -10.19
C LYS A 137 -10.83 -7.87 -9.22
N ARG A 138 -10.98 -7.65 -7.91
CA ARG A 138 -10.18 -8.24 -6.83
C ARG A 138 -8.70 -7.88 -6.94
N GLN A 139 -8.44 -6.64 -7.37
CA GLN A 139 -7.13 -6.15 -7.75
C GLN A 139 -6.80 -4.83 -7.07
N LEU A 140 -5.54 -4.69 -6.66
CA LEU A 140 -4.97 -3.43 -6.21
C LEU A 140 -4.58 -2.59 -7.44
N MET A 141 -5.00 -1.33 -7.49
CA MET A 141 -4.58 -0.41 -8.55
C MET A 141 -3.18 0.09 -8.19
N LEU A 142 -2.19 -0.28 -9.02
CA LEU A 142 -0.78 0.01 -8.77
C LEU A 142 -0.36 1.33 -9.42
N PRO A 143 0.48 2.14 -8.75
CA PRO A 143 1.08 3.31 -9.37
C PRO A 143 2.24 2.87 -10.28
N ALA A 144 2.64 3.73 -11.22
CA ALA A 144 3.89 3.54 -11.96
C ALA A 144 5.07 3.80 -11.02
N SER A 145 5.71 2.72 -10.52
CA SER A 145 6.85 2.81 -9.61
C SER A 145 7.64 1.51 -9.61
N PRO A 146 8.99 1.57 -9.74
CA PRO A 146 9.84 0.38 -9.77
C PRO A 146 9.65 -0.55 -8.58
N ALA A 147 9.32 -0.01 -7.40
CA ALA A 147 9.10 -0.81 -6.20
C ALA A 147 7.88 -1.74 -6.33
N PHE A 148 6.82 -1.29 -6.98
CA PHE A 148 5.63 -2.11 -7.23
C PHE A 148 5.85 -3.02 -8.44
N ASP A 149 6.57 -2.56 -9.46
CA ASP A 149 6.87 -3.36 -10.64
C ASP A 149 7.60 -4.65 -10.31
N VAL A 150 8.59 -4.59 -9.41
CA VAL A 150 9.34 -5.78 -8.98
C VAL A 150 8.61 -6.65 -7.97
N THR A 151 7.57 -6.14 -7.30
CA THR A 151 6.87 -6.83 -6.20
C THR A 151 5.59 -7.52 -6.66
N PHE A 152 4.86 -6.89 -7.58
CA PHE A 152 3.58 -7.37 -8.08
C PHE A 152 3.70 -7.95 -9.49
N ILE A 153 2.82 -8.89 -9.79
CA ILE A 153 2.62 -9.38 -11.15
C ILE A 153 1.99 -8.24 -11.96
N GLN A 154 2.64 -7.88 -13.05
CA GLN A 154 2.08 -6.93 -14.00
C GLN A 154 1.11 -7.72 -14.89
N ASP A 155 -0.18 -7.40 -14.82
CA ASP A 155 -1.15 -7.89 -15.79
C ASP A 155 -0.82 -7.27 -17.15
N ASN A 156 0.08 -7.92 -17.89
CA ASN A 156 0.29 -7.68 -19.31
C ASN A 156 -0.92 -8.23 -20.09
N LEU A 157 -2.09 -7.64 -19.88
CA LEU A 157 -3.25 -7.80 -20.74
C LEU A 157 -3.55 -6.43 -21.37
N ASN A 158 -2.99 -6.25 -22.57
CA ASN A 158 -3.27 -5.19 -23.55
C ASN A 158 -2.57 -3.83 -23.41
N LYS A 159 -1.23 -3.78 -23.47
CA LYS A 159 -0.52 -2.59 -24.00
C LYS A 159 0.32 -2.86 -25.27
N ALA A 160 0.64 -4.11 -25.59
CA ALA A 160 1.43 -4.46 -26.79
C ALA A 160 0.61 -4.70 -28.09
N ARG A 161 -0.72 -4.57 -28.06
CA ARG A 161 -1.59 -4.67 -29.26
C ARG A 161 -2.09 -3.32 -29.78
N ALA A 162 -1.94 -2.23 -29.04
CA ALA A 162 -2.30 -0.89 -29.51
C ALA A 162 -1.19 -0.25 -30.37
N ASP A 163 0.07 -0.55 -30.08
CA ASP A 163 1.21 0.03 -30.80
C ASP A 163 1.54 -0.68 -32.13
N ASN A 164 0.94 -1.85 -32.39
CA ASN A 164 1.13 -2.62 -33.64
C ASN A 164 -0.01 -2.47 -34.66
N LEU A 165 -1.04 -1.66 -34.39
CA LEU A 165 -2.14 -1.39 -35.33
C LEU A 165 -2.10 0.02 -35.96
N ASN A 166 -1.19 0.89 -35.53
CA ASN A 166 -1.00 2.23 -36.10
C ASN A 166 0.26 2.37 -36.99
N ALA A 167 0.96 1.28 -37.28
CA ALA A 167 2.00 1.26 -38.31
C ALA A 167 1.42 0.69 -39.61
N VAL A 168 0.60 1.49 -40.30
CA VAL A 168 0.29 1.25 -41.72
C VAL A 168 1.20 2.17 -42.54
N PRO A 169 2.04 1.64 -43.44
CA PRO A 169 2.91 2.46 -44.26
C PRO A 169 2.15 2.97 -45.50
N ALA A 170 2.22 4.28 -45.72
CA ALA A 170 2.09 4.93 -47.02
C ALA A 170 2.80 6.29 -46.96
#